data_AF-U9UP64-F1
#
_entry.id   AF-U9UP64-F1
#
_cell.length_a   1.000
_cell.length_b   1.000
_cell.length_c   1.000
_cell.angle_alpha   90.00
_cell.angle_beta   90.00
_cell.angle_gamma   90.00
#
_symmetry.space_group_name_H-M   'P 1'
#
loop_
_entity.id
_entity.type
_entity.pdbx_description
1 polymer ?
#
loop_
_entity_poly.entity_id
_entity_poly.type
_entity_poly.pdbx_seq_one_letter_code
_entity_poly.pdbx_strand_id
1 'polypeptide(L)'
;MVKSCNNPIQVRYKTEIEEILGRSHYYSGINKYRRWDDGAIKLLFLFLIDRKDAVRLLSTNRGDIKLKLWSEASDMLLSSGHHYSPQECMIKWKNIKKNYKDDMDKSRNNPIQVRYKTEVEKILVRK
;
A
#
# COMPACT_ATOMS: atom_id res chain seq x y z
N MET A 1 -19.54 30.54 -21.86
CA MET A 1 -18.68 29.34 -21.87
C MET A 1 -18.37 28.95 -20.43
N VAL A 2 -18.44 27.66 -20.09
CA VAL A 2 -18.50 27.16 -18.70
C VAL A 2 -17.14 27.25 -17.99
N LYS A 3 -17.25 27.71 -16.74
CA LYS A 3 -16.34 27.89 -15.59
C LYS A 3 -15.05 27.05 -15.55
N SER A 4 -13.98 27.65 -15.04
CA SER A 4 -13.04 26.91 -14.16
C SER A 4 -12.77 27.71 -12.89
N CYS A 5 -13.53 27.42 -11.83
CA CYS A 5 -13.14 27.81 -10.48
C CYS A 5 -12.15 26.75 -9.99
N ASN A 6 -10.87 26.97 -10.25
CA ASN A 6 -9.82 26.13 -9.68
C ASN A 6 -9.90 26.22 -8.16
N ASN A 7 -10.10 25.08 -7.50
CA ASN A 7 -10.18 24.97 -6.05
C ASN A 7 -8.86 25.49 -5.43
N PRO A 8 -8.87 26.46 -4.50
CA PRO A 8 -7.65 27.05 -3.94
C PRO A 8 -6.72 26.02 -3.28
N ILE A 9 -7.25 24.88 -2.86
CA ILE A 9 -6.48 23.74 -2.34
C ILE A 9 -5.61 23.10 -3.45
N GLN A 10 -6.12 22.97 -4.67
CA GLN A 10 -5.37 22.39 -5.80
C GLN A 10 -4.25 23.32 -6.28
N VAL A 11 -4.49 24.64 -6.23
CA VAL A 11 -3.47 25.64 -6.58
C VAL A 11 -2.31 25.56 -5.58
N ARG A 12 -2.62 25.47 -4.27
CA ARG A 12 -1.62 25.30 -3.21
C ARG A 12 -0.72 24.07 -3.43
N TYR A 13 -1.31 22.90 -3.67
CA TYR A 13 -0.54 21.68 -3.89
C TYR A 13 0.30 21.71 -5.18
N LYS A 14 -0.21 22.36 -6.24
CA LYS A 14 0.53 22.47 -7.51
C LYS A 14 1.74 23.40 -7.37
N THR A 15 1.59 24.54 -6.71
CA THR A 15 2.67 25.51 -6.50
C THR A 15 3.74 24.95 -5.54
N GLU A 16 3.34 24.22 -4.51
CA GLU A 16 4.27 23.58 -3.57
C GLU A 16 5.06 22.45 -4.24
N ILE A 17 4.43 21.69 -5.16
CA ILE A 17 5.14 20.70 -5.98
C ILE A 17 6.09 21.35 -6.99
N GLU A 18 5.73 22.46 -7.63
CA GLU A 18 6.60 23.15 -8.60
C GLU A 18 7.80 23.85 -7.91
N GLU A 19 7.63 24.41 -6.71
CA GLU A 19 8.75 24.92 -5.90
C GLU A 19 9.68 23.81 -5.41
N ILE A 20 9.15 22.62 -5.10
CA ILE A 20 9.92 21.43 -4.74
C ILE A 20 10.71 20.90 -5.96
N LEU A 21 10.11 20.91 -7.16
CA LEU A 21 10.71 20.39 -8.39
C LEU A 21 11.72 21.35 -9.03
N GLY A 22 11.64 22.66 -8.75
CA GLY A 22 12.57 23.68 -9.26
C GLY A 22 14.00 23.63 -8.68
N ARG A 23 14.26 22.83 -7.64
CA ARG A 23 15.59 22.66 -7.01
C ARG A 23 16.19 21.26 -7.22
N SER A 24 15.95 20.68 -8.38
CA SER A 24 16.52 19.39 -8.79
C SER A 24 18.04 19.48 -9.06
N HIS A 25 18.86 19.31 -8.01
CA HIS A 25 20.24 18.80 -8.14
C HIS A 25 20.63 17.76 -7.05
N TYR A 26 19.68 17.20 -6.30
CA TYR A 26 19.92 16.11 -5.36
C TYR A 26 18.84 15.01 -5.43
N TYR A 27 18.70 14.35 -6.59
CA TYR A 27 17.95 13.08 -6.69
C TYR A 27 18.89 11.86 -6.68
N SER A 28 19.94 11.88 -5.85
CA SER A 28 20.82 10.73 -5.59
C SER A 28 20.75 10.20 -4.15
N GLY A 29 19.78 10.62 -3.31
CA GLY A 29 19.79 10.24 -1.88
C GLY A 29 18.48 10.11 -1.10
N ILE A 30 17.31 10.44 -1.65
CA ILE A 30 16.04 10.49 -0.87
C ILE A 30 15.07 9.34 -1.20
N ASN A 31 15.48 8.30 -1.92
CA ASN A 31 14.74 7.02 -1.93
C ASN A 31 15.16 6.12 -0.77
N LYS A 32 15.27 6.71 0.42
CA LYS A 32 15.61 6.04 1.66
C LYS A 32 14.30 5.50 2.24
N TYR A 33 13.88 4.34 1.74
CA TYR A 33 12.79 3.48 2.23
C TYR A 33 11.86 4.16 3.24
N ARG A 34 10.75 4.72 2.78
CA ARG A 34 9.67 5.11 3.68
C ARG A 34 9.22 3.87 4.45
N ARG A 35 9.73 3.74 5.67
CA ARG A 35 9.59 2.55 6.49
C ARG A 35 8.15 2.50 6.97
N TRP A 36 7.44 1.45 6.59
CA TRP A 36 6.13 1.15 7.15
C TRP A 36 6.31 0.82 8.62
N ASP A 37 5.63 1.57 9.49
CA ASP A 37 5.55 1.25 10.91
C ASP A 37 4.57 0.09 11.16
N ASP A 38 4.69 -0.54 12.32
CA ASP A 38 3.89 -1.72 12.65
C ASP A 38 2.39 -1.40 12.81
N GLY A 39 2.04 -0.16 13.17
CA GLY A 39 0.66 0.31 13.23
C GLY A 39 0.01 0.36 11.84
N ALA A 40 0.69 0.99 10.88
CA ALA A 40 0.25 1.01 9.48
C ALA A 40 0.12 -0.40 8.89
N ILE A 41 1.06 -1.29 9.19
CA ILE A 41 1.02 -2.68 8.71
C ILE A 41 -0.17 -3.43 9.32
N LYS A 42 -0.42 -3.24 10.62
CA LYS A 42 -1.55 -3.86 11.33
C LYS A 42 -2.89 -3.39 10.75
N LEU A 43 -3.04 -2.08 10.50
CA LEU A 43 -4.23 -1.52 9.88
C LEU A 43 -4.45 -2.06 8.46
N LEU A 44 -3.38 -2.14 7.66
CA LEU A 44 -3.45 -2.75 6.33
C LEU A 44 -3.92 -4.21 6.40
N PHE A 45 -3.42 -5.01 7.36
CA PHE A 45 -3.88 -6.39 7.53
C PHE A 45 -5.34 -6.48 7.96
N LEU A 46 -5.77 -5.66 8.92
CA LEU A 46 -7.17 -5.64 9.36
C LEU A 46 -8.11 -5.37 8.19
N PHE A 47 -7.78 -4.38 7.36
CA PHE A 47 -8.55 -4.08 6.15
C PHE A 47 -8.56 -5.23 5.14
N LEU A 48 -7.40 -5.85 4.87
CA LEU A 48 -7.31 -6.96 3.91
C LEU A 48 -8.00 -8.24 4.40
N ILE A 49 -8.04 -8.48 5.71
CA ILE A 49 -8.79 -9.59 6.32
C ILE A 49 -10.29 -9.36 6.16
N ASP A 50 -10.77 -8.16 6.45
CA ASP A 50 -12.17 -7.76 6.26
C ASP A 50 -12.59 -7.89 4.79
N ARG A 51 -11.72 -7.46 3.87
CA ARG A 51 -11.97 -7.47 2.43
C ARG A 51 -11.38 -8.69 1.69
N LYS A 52 -11.21 -9.82 2.39
CA LYS A 52 -10.57 -11.04 1.84
C LYS A 52 -11.15 -11.51 0.51
N ASP A 53 -12.47 -11.37 0.30
CA ASP A 53 -13.13 -11.72 -0.95
C ASP A 53 -12.65 -10.87 -2.12
N ALA A 54 -12.56 -9.55 -1.93
CA ALA A 54 -12.02 -8.64 -2.93
C ALA A 54 -10.52 -8.90 -3.19
N VAL A 55 -9.76 -9.23 -2.13
CA VAL A 55 -8.34 -9.60 -2.26
C VAL A 55 -8.17 -10.87 -3.11
N ARG A 56 -9.05 -11.85 -2.98
CA ARG A 56 -9.05 -13.08 -3.79
C ARG A 56 -9.33 -12.80 -5.26
N LEU A 57 -10.21 -11.86 -5.57
CA LEU A 57 -10.56 -11.49 -6.94
C LEU A 57 -9.45 -10.70 -7.65
N LEU A 58 -8.39 -10.27 -6.95
CA LEU A 58 -7.24 -9.59 -7.56
C LEU A 58 -6.48 -10.47 -8.56
N SER A 59 -6.57 -11.80 -8.46
CA SER A 59 -5.91 -12.71 -9.42
C SER A 59 -6.70 -12.89 -10.72
N THR A 60 -8.01 -12.56 -10.72
CA THR A 60 -8.92 -12.84 -11.83
C THR A 60 -9.48 -11.60 -12.52
N ASN A 61 -9.51 -10.44 -11.84
CA ASN A 61 -10.09 -9.20 -12.39
C ASN A 61 -9.05 -8.13 -12.75
N ARG A 62 -9.16 -7.57 -13.96
CA ARG A 62 -8.12 -6.73 -14.60
C ARG A 62 -8.15 -5.22 -14.29
N GLY A 63 -9.13 -4.67 -13.55
CA GLY A 63 -9.19 -3.21 -13.36
C GLY A 63 -9.88 -2.75 -12.07
N ASP A 64 -11.21 -2.66 -12.10
CA ASP A 64 -11.96 -1.82 -11.17
C ASP A 64 -11.87 -2.27 -9.71
N ILE A 65 -11.95 -3.59 -9.47
CA ILE A 65 -11.86 -4.14 -8.11
C ILE A 65 -10.49 -3.83 -7.49
N LYS A 66 -9.42 -3.87 -8.30
CA LYS A 66 -8.07 -3.61 -7.83
C LYS A 66 -7.89 -2.14 -7.46
N LEU A 67 -8.33 -1.22 -8.33
CA LEU A 67 -8.22 0.20 -8.06
C LEU A 67 -9.03 0.61 -6.82
N LYS A 68 -10.28 0.15 -6.74
CA LYS A 68 -11.17 0.42 -5.60
C LYS A 68 -10.60 -0.09 -4.29
N LEU A 69 -10.12 -1.34 -4.25
CA LEU A 69 -9.56 -1.95 -3.05
C LEU A 69 -8.39 -1.14 -2.48
N TRP A 70 -7.45 -0.74 -3.35
CA TRP A 70 -6.26 0.00 -2.91
C TRP A 70 -6.56 1.46 -2.58
N SER A 71 -7.55 2.07 -3.24
CA SER A 71 -8.05 3.40 -2.88
C SER A 71 -8.63 3.39 -1.47
N GLU A 72 -9.53 2.46 -1.17
CA GLU A 72 -10.15 2.34 0.14
C GLU A 72 -9.12 2.01 1.25
N ALA A 73 -8.11 1.19 0.94
CA ALA A 73 -7.01 0.93 1.88
C ALA A 73 -6.21 2.21 2.20
N SER A 74 -5.92 3.03 1.18
CA SER A 74 -5.24 4.31 1.32
C SER A 74 -6.05 5.28 2.17
N ASP A 75 -7.36 5.40 1.91
CA ASP A 75 -8.25 6.31 2.64
C ASP A 75 -8.37 5.93 4.12
N MET A 76 -8.44 4.62 4.42
CA MET A 76 -8.45 4.11 5.79
C MET A 76 -7.14 4.43 6.53
N LEU A 77 -5.99 4.21 5.88
CA LEU A 77 -4.69 4.52 6.47
C LEU A 77 -4.54 6.03 6.71
N LEU A 78 -4.97 6.85 5.74
CA LEU A 78 -4.95 8.31 5.86
C LEU A 78 -5.80 8.79 7.03
N SER A 79 -7.00 8.23 7.20
CA SER A 79 -7.91 8.53 8.32
C SER A 79 -7.30 8.17 9.68
N SER A 80 -6.32 7.28 9.70
CA SER A 80 -5.56 6.87 10.89
C SER A 80 -4.23 7.63 11.04
N GLY A 81 -3.95 8.64 10.21
CA GLY A 81 -2.72 9.44 10.24
C GLY A 81 -1.56 8.87 9.41
N HIS A 82 -1.76 7.73 8.73
CA HIS A 82 -0.73 7.09 7.90
C HIS A 82 -0.91 7.46 6.42
N HIS A 83 0.03 8.24 5.88
CA HIS A 83 -0.15 8.87 4.57
C HIS A 83 0.37 8.00 3.43
N TYR A 84 -0.18 6.81 3.20
CA TYR A 84 0.25 5.91 2.11
C TYR A 84 -0.72 5.93 0.94
N SER A 85 -0.20 6.11 -0.27
CA SER A 85 -0.97 6.07 -1.51
C SER A 85 -1.52 4.65 -1.81
N PRO A 86 -2.53 4.54 -2.69
CA PRO A 86 -3.04 3.24 -3.14
C PRO A 86 -1.95 2.35 -3.74
N GLN A 87 -1.03 2.96 -4.51
CA GLN A 87 0.10 2.26 -5.11
C GLN A 87 1.08 1.73 -4.07
N GLU A 88 1.38 2.50 -3.02
CA GLU A 88 2.22 2.05 -1.90
C GLU A 88 1.57 0.88 -1.15
N CYS A 89 0.26 0.92 -0.91
CA CYS A 89 -0.49 -0.19 -0.28
C CYS A 89 -0.39 -1.48 -1.11
N MET A 90 -0.59 -1.38 -2.42
CA MET A 90 -0.46 -2.50 -3.36
C MET A 90 0.96 -3.08 -3.35
N ILE A 91 1.98 -2.23 -3.46
CA ILE A 91 3.40 -2.65 -3.47
C ILE A 91 3.74 -3.31 -2.13
N LYS A 92 3.29 -2.74 -1.01
CA LYS A 92 3.51 -3.30 0.32
C LYS A 92 2.93 -4.70 0.44
N TRP A 93 1.67 -4.90 0.04
CA TRP A 93 1.05 -6.22 0.04
C TRP A 93 1.78 -7.21 -0.88
N LYS A 94 2.18 -6.78 -2.08
CA LYS A 94 2.98 -7.60 -3.01
C LYS A 94 4.29 -8.07 -2.37
N ASN A 95 4.99 -7.18 -1.68
CA ASN A 95 6.25 -7.48 -1.00
C ASN A 95 6.03 -8.42 0.20
N ILE A 96 4.98 -8.21 1.00
CA ILE A 96 4.63 -9.10 2.11
C ILE A 96 4.38 -10.53 1.59
N LYS A 97 3.58 -10.69 0.53
CA LYS A 97 3.32 -12.01 -0.07
C LYS A 97 4.58 -12.68 -0.59
N LYS A 98 5.46 -11.93 -1.26
CA LYS A 98 6.73 -12.46 -1.77
C LYS A 98 7.60 -12.95 -0.61
N ASN A 99 7.83 -12.11 0.40
CA ASN A 99 8.65 -12.45 1.55
C ASN A 99 8.08 -13.64 2.32
N TYR A 100 6.76 -13.69 2.52
CA TYR A 100 6.08 -14.83 3.13
C TYR A 100 6.39 -16.14 2.38
N LYS A 101 6.29 -16.14 1.04
CA LYS A 101 6.62 -17.32 0.24
C LYS A 101 8.10 -17.71 0.39
N ASP A 102 8.99 -16.74 0.26
CA ASP A 102 10.45 -16.97 0.36
C ASP A 102 10.82 -17.52 1.75
N ASP A 103 10.22 -17.01 2.83
CA ASP A 103 10.43 -17.46 4.20
C ASP A 103 9.81 -18.84 4.45
N MET A 104 8.63 -19.12 3.89
CA MET A 104 8.03 -20.46 3.94
C MET A 104 8.91 -21.50 3.24
N ASP A 105 9.46 -21.19 2.07
CA ASP A 105 10.35 -22.10 1.33
C ASP A 105 11.66 -22.35 2.09
N LYS A 106 12.23 -21.33 2.75
CA LYS A 106 13.40 -21.49 3.64
C LYS A 106 13.07 -22.29 4.90
N SER A 107 11.89 -22.06 5.48
CA SER A 107 11.45 -22.71 6.73
C SER A 107 11.38 -24.24 6.63
N ARG A 108 11.19 -24.76 5.41
CA ARG A 108 11.18 -26.21 5.13
C ARG A 108 12.54 -26.87 5.38
N ASN A 109 13.64 -26.12 5.15
CA ASN A 109 15.00 -26.64 5.27
C ASN A 109 15.66 -26.24 6.61
N ASN A 110 15.16 -25.19 7.27
CA ASN A 110 15.65 -24.71 8.55
C ASN A 110 14.49 -24.04 9.32
N PRO A 111 14.15 -24.44 10.56
CA PRO A 111 13.05 -23.84 11.31
C PRO A 111 13.30 -22.35 11.59
N ILE A 112 12.74 -21.49 10.73
CA ILE A 112 12.76 -20.04 10.82
C ILE A 112 11.34 -19.55 11.14
N GLN A 113 11.23 -18.53 11.99
CA GLN A 113 9.96 -17.84 12.22
C GLN A 113 9.57 -17.05 10.96
N VAL A 114 8.44 -17.43 10.33
CA VAL A 114 7.89 -16.75 9.16
C VAL A 114 7.11 -15.50 9.60
N ARG A 115 7.54 -14.32 9.15
CA ARG A 115 6.90 -13.05 9.51
C ARG A 115 5.49 -12.96 8.93
N TYR A 116 4.53 -12.49 9.74
CA TYR A 116 3.12 -12.30 9.37
C TYR A 116 2.39 -13.56 8.89
N LYS A 117 2.87 -14.75 9.26
CA LYS A 117 2.29 -16.02 8.84
C LYS A 117 0.78 -16.07 9.10
N THR A 118 0.37 -15.79 10.33
CA THR A 118 -1.03 -15.83 10.75
C THR A 118 -1.92 -14.88 9.95
N GLU A 119 -1.49 -13.64 9.74
CA GLU A 119 -2.25 -12.61 9.03
C GLU A 119 -2.38 -12.97 7.54
N VAL A 120 -1.28 -13.38 6.91
CA VAL A 120 -1.26 -13.77 5.50
C VAL A 120 -2.13 -15.00 5.27
N GLU A 121 -2.08 -15.99 6.15
CA GLU A 121 -2.93 -17.19 6.06
C GLU A 121 -4.41 -16.84 6.24
N LYS A 122 -4.79 -15.94 7.16
CA LYS A 122 -6.19 -15.47 7.32
C LYS A 122 -6.75 -14.83 6.05
N ILE A 123 -5.89 -14.18 5.27
CA ILE A 123 -6.29 -13.51 4.02
C ILE A 123 -6.35 -14.51 2.85
N LEU A 124 -5.39 -15.43 2.77
CA LEU A 124 -5.19 -16.30 1.59
C LEU A 124 -5.79 -17.71 1.71
N VAL A 125 -5.86 -18.28 2.91
CA VAL A 125 -6.27 -19.68 3.11
C VAL A 125 -7.79 -19.78 3.24
N ARG A 126 -8.38 -20.73 2.51
CA ARG A 126 -9.79 -21.13 2.65
C ARG A 126 -9.93 -21.95 3.94
N LYS A 127 -10.80 -21.52 4.85
CA LYS A 127 -11.47 -22.45 5.77
C LYS A 127 -12.74 -22.93 5.10
#